data_AF-A0A7S1EKX9-F1
#
_entry.id   AF-A0A7S1EKX9-F1
#
_cell.length_a   1.000
_cell.length_b   1.000
_cell.length_c   1.000
_cell.angle_alpha   90.00
_cell.angle_beta   90.00
_cell.angle_gamma   90.00
#
_symmetry.space_group_name_H-M   'P 1'
#
loop_
_entity.id
_entity.type
_entity.pdbx_description
1 polymer ?
#
loop_
_entity_poly.entity_id
_entity_poly.type
_entity_poly.pdbx_seq_one_letter_code
_entity_poly.pdbx_strand_id
1 'polypeptide(L)'
;DAGWGDDDGWGDDEFEGDGKPSYPTTTAYDRGGVKVLFDFEKPDAASLTTTVMATFKNSNTQSLSDFTCKVAVPKHLQIVIGPPSSSTLRPSGGTITQTMNVTNLNKGSKPLKMRLMISYKTEGGRSVSETADVANFPDL
;
A
#
# COMPACT_ATOMS: atom_id res chain seq x y z
N ASP A 1 64.07 13.93 -17.25
CA ASP A 1 63.49 13.50 -18.53
C ASP A 1 62.46 12.42 -18.21
N ALA A 2 61.20 12.65 -18.63
CA ALA A 2 59.92 11.89 -18.46
C ALA A 2 59.59 11.24 -17.09
N GLY A 3 58.48 11.47 -16.38
CA GLY A 3 57.23 12.21 -16.63
C GLY A 3 56.08 11.34 -17.13
N TRP A 4 55.31 10.70 -16.23
CA TRP A 4 53.88 10.26 -16.27
C TRP A 4 53.51 9.95 -14.80
N GLY A 5 52.47 10.50 -14.14
CA GLY A 5 51.02 10.40 -14.45
C GLY A 5 50.62 8.92 -14.28
N ASP A 6 49.75 8.48 -13.38
CA ASP A 6 48.33 8.84 -13.16
C ASP A 6 47.97 8.36 -11.72
N ASP A 7 47.37 9.12 -10.81
CA ASP A 7 45.96 9.54 -10.68
C ASP A 7 44.92 8.47 -11.04
N ASP A 8 44.79 7.46 -10.17
CA ASP A 8 43.62 6.57 -10.13
C ASP A 8 42.62 7.11 -9.10
N GLY A 9 42.14 8.33 -9.36
CA GLY A 9 40.97 8.88 -8.71
C GLY A 9 39.67 8.29 -9.27
N TRP A 10 38.73 8.05 -8.35
CA TRP A 10 37.28 8.08 -8.53
C TRP A 10 36.60 6.92 -9.26
N GLY A 11 35.65 6.35 -8.52
CA GLY A 11 34.72 5.30 -8.91
C GLY A 11 33.84 4.83 -7.74
N ASP A 12 33.64 5.67 -6.72
CA ASP A 12 32.34 5.78 -6.08
C ASP A 12 31.28 6.09 -7.15
N ASP A 13 30.09 5.52 -6.98
CA ASP A 13 28.92 5.67 -7.85
C ASP A 13 28.93 4.89 -9.19
N GLU A 14 28.66 3.58 -9.11
CA GLU A 14 27.67 3.02 -10.04
C GLU A 14 26.40 2.68 -9.26
N PHE A 15 25.46 3.61 -9.36
CA PHE A 15 24.04 3.47 -9.10
C PHE A 15 23.55 2.11 -9.62
N GLU A 16 23.21 1.18 -8.71
CA GLU A 16 22.23 0.16 -9.03
C GLU A 16 20.91 0.88 -9.27
N GLY A 17 20.66 1.26 -10.53
CA GLY A 17 19.34 1.63 -11.00
C GLY A 17 18.43 0.43 -10.80
N ASP A 18 17.74 0.40 -9.66
CA ASP A 18 16.72 -0.59 -9.32
C ASP A 18 15.75 -0.72 -10.49
N GLY A 19 15.93 -1.76 -11.31
CA GLY A 19 14.98 -2.22 -12.32
C GLY A 19 13.70 -2.83 -11.70
N LYS A 20 13.33 -2.38 -10.49
CA LYS A 20 12.12 -2.83 -9.80
C LYS A 20 10.90 -2.29 -10.56
N PRO A 21 9.89 -3.13 -10.82
CA PRO A 21 8.69 -2.68 -11.50
C PRO A 21 7.97 -1.62 -10.67
N SER A 22 7.62 -0.49 -11.30
CA SER A 22 6.84 0.59 -10.70
C SER A 22 5.37 0.47 -11.10
N TYR A 23 4.47 0.65 -10.13
CA TYR A 23 3.04 0.53 -10.32
C TYR A 23 2.33 1.81 -9.89
N PRO A 24 1.26 2.25 -10.58
CA PRO A 24 0.53 3.43 -10.20
C PRO A 24 -0.23 3.23 -8.89
N THR A 25 -0.23 4.25 -8.03
CA THR A 25 -1.07 4.30 -6.83
C THR A 25 -2.54 4.18 -7.22
N THR A 26 -3.28 3.33 -6.50
CA THR A 26 -4.71 3.10 -6.73
C THR A 26 -5.53 3.69 -5.58
N THR A 27 -6.62 4.41 -5.91
CA THR A 27 -7.62 4.78 -4.91
C THR A 27 -8.58 3.61 -4.71
N ALA A 28 -8.52 3.00 -3.53
CA ALA A 28 -9.34 1.85 -3.16
C ALA A 28 -10.68 2.25 -2.53
N TYR A 29 -10.73 3.43 -1.89
CA TYR A 29 -11.91 3.97 -1.25
C TYR A 29 -11.77 5.48 -1.09
N ASP A 30 -12.85 6.24 -1.31
CA ASP A 30 -12.90 7.69 -1.09
C ASP A 30 -14.34 8.12 -0.78
N ARG A 31 -14.70 8.20 0.50
CA ARG A 31 -16.03 8.58 0.96
C ARG A 31 -16.00 9.07 2.40
N GLY A 32 -16.83 10.08 2.71
CA GLY A 32 -17.01 10.56 4.09
C GLY A 32 -15.75 11.18 4.71
N GLY A 33 -14.89 11.78 3.87
CA GLY A 33 -13.60 12.35 4.29
C GLY A 33 -12.55 11.30 4.68
N VAL A 34 -12.82 10.02 4.45
CA VAL A 34 -11.84 8.93 4.59
C VAL A 34 -11.45 8.44 3.21
N LYS A 35 -10.14 8.37 2.96
CA LYS A 35 -9.56 7.91 1.70
C LYS A 35 -8.59 6.79 1.95
N VAL A 36 -8.57 5.78 1.07
CA VAL A 36 -7.62 4.67 1.09
C VAL A 36 -6.87 4.63 -0.23
N LEU A 37 -5.55 4.72 -0.14
CA LEU A 37 -4.63 4.63 -1.26
C LEU A 37 -3.82 3.34 -1.15
N PHE A 38 -3.61 2.66 -2.26
CA PHE A 38 -2.74 1.50 -2.36
C PHE A 38 -1.54 1.80 -3.23
N ASP A 39 -0.37 1.59 -2.65
CA ASP A 39 0.91 1.53 -3.35
C ASP A 39 1.35 0.07 -3.41
N PHE A 40 2.05 -0.30 -4.49
CA PHE A 40 2.38 -1.69 -4.78
C PHE A 40 3.88 -1.86 -4.96
N GLU A 41 4.40 -2.94 -4.40
CA GLU A 41 5.79 -3.35 -4.56
C GLU A 41 5.84 -4.84 -4.87
N LYS A 42 6.69 -5.20 -5.83
CA LYS A 42 7.04 -6.59 -6.12
C LYS A 42 8.57 -6.70 -6.18
N PRO A 43 9.15 -7.75 -5.60
CA PRO A 43 10.59 -8.01 -5.71
C PRO A 43 11.03 -8.10 -7.17
N ASP A 44 10.20 -8.70 -8.01
CA ASP A 44 10.41 -8.89 -9.45
C ASP A 44 9.07 -9.12 -10.17
N ALA A 45 9.07 -9.06 -11.50
CA ALA A 45 7.86 -9.21 -12.31
C ALA A 45 7.29 -10.65 -12.33
N ALA A 46 8.09 -11.67 -12.05
CA ALA A 46 7.65 -13.06 -11.97
C ALA A 46 7.04 -13.42 -10.60
N SER A 47 7.30 -12.62 -9.57
CA SER A 47 6.78 -12.86 -8.23
C SER A 47 5.26 -12.98 -8.20
N LEU A 48 4.78 -14.03 -7.52
CA LEU A 48 3.36 -14.27 -7.28
C LEU A 48 2.82 -13.45 -6.12
N THR A 49 3.71 -12.92 -5.28
CA THR A 49 3.36 -12.11 -4.11
C THR A 49 3.56 -10.63 -4.42
N THR A 50 2.57 -9.82 -4.08
CA THR A 50 2.61 -8.37 -4.18
C THR A 50 2.44 -7.78 -2.79
N THR A 51 3.35 -6.90 -2.40
CA THR A 51 3.22 -6.10 -1.19
C THR A 51 2.33 -4.90 -1.53
N VAL A 52 1.23 -4.75 -0.80
CA VAL A 52 0.32 -3.61 -0.91
C VAL A 52 0.48 -2.78 0.35
N MET A 53 0.90 -1.53 0.20
CA MET A 53 0.92 -0.54 1.26
C MET A 53 -0.41 0.23 1.23
N ALA A 54 -1.30 -0.01 2.21
CA ALA A 54 -2.48 0.82 2.36
C ALA A 54 -2.19 2.06 3.19
N THR A 55 -2.52 3.23 2.63
CA THR A 55 -2.50 4.50 3.33
C THR A 55 -3.92 5.01 3.51
N PHE A 56 -4.39 5.04 4.74
CA PHE A 56 -5.67 5.62 5.14
C PHE A 56 -5.45 7.09 5.47
N LYS A 57 -6.28 7.98 4.92
CA LYS A 57 -6.21 9.43 5.15
C LYS A 57 -7.55 9.94 5.68
N ASN A 58 -7.50 10.87 6.61
CA ASN A 58 -8.68 11.55 7.13
C ASN A 58 -8.62 13.05 6.84
N SER A 59 -9.50 13.52 5.96
CA SER A 59 -9.68 14.94 5.65
C SER A 59 -10.74 15.62 6.50
N ASN A 60 -11.38 14.90 7.44
CA ASN A 60 -12.30 15.50 8.40
C ASN A 60 -11.54 16.34 9.43
N THR A 61 -12.27 17.21 10.13
CA THR A 61 -11.75 18.04 11.22
C THR A 61 -11.63 17.30 12.55
N GLN A 62 -12.26 16.13 12.66
CA GLN A 62 -12.31 15.31 13.88
C GLN A 62 -11.44 14.05 13.75
N SER A 63 -10.90 13.59 14.88
CA SER A 63 -10.18 12.31 14.95
C SER A 63 -11.16 11.14 14.81
N LEU A 64 -10.69 10.05 14.19
CA LEU A 64 -11.42 8.79 14.11
C LEU A 64 -10.69 7.74 14.94
N SER A 65 -11.30 7.27 16.02
CA SER A 65 -10.72 6.27 16.93
C SER A 65 -11.18 4.86 16.60
N ASP A 66 -10.59 3.87 17.28
CA ASP A 66 -10.87 2.44 17.07
C ASP A 66 -10.80 2.04 15.59
N PHE A 67 -9.87 2.65 14.85
CA PHE A 67 -9.71 2.44 13.43
C PHE A 67 -9.27 1.01 13.16
N THR A 68 -10.04 0.30 12.35
CA THR A 68 -9.73 -1.06 11.91
C THR A 68 -10.01 -1.22 10.43
N CYS A 69 -9.14 -1.95 9.76
CA CYS A 69 -9.33 -2.39 8.39
C CYS A 69 -9.29 -3.91 8.36
N LYS A 70 -10.36 -4.54 7.88
CA LYS A 70 -10.40 -5.97 7.58
C LYS A 70 -10.43 -6.16 6.08
N VAL A 71 -9.83 -7.25 5.63
CA VAL A 71 -9.72 -7.58 4.22
C VAL A 71 -10.22 -8.98 3.96
N ALA A 72 -11.01 -9.14 2.91
CA ALA A 72 -11.40 -10.43 2.37
C ALA A 72 -10.93 -10.53 0.92
N VAL A 73 -10.31 -11.66 0.57
CA VAL A 73 -9.90 -12.00 -0.79
C VAL A 73 -10.62 -13.27 -1.27
N PRO A 74 -10.85 -13.44 -2.58
CA PRO A 74 -11.33 -14.71 -3.12
C PRO A 74 -10.40 -15.90 -2.80
N LYS A 75 -10.95 -17.12 -2.77
CA LYS A 75 -10.22 -18.35 -2.41
C LYS A 75 -8.93 -18.64 -3.20
N HIS A 76 -8.80 -18.09 -4.41
CA HIS A 76 -7.62 -18.30 -5.25
C HIS A 76 -6.45 -17.37 -4.89
N LEU A 77 -6.68 -16.41 -3.99
CA LEU A 77 -5.69 -15.51 -3.44
C LEU A 77 -5.42 -15.89 -1.99
N GLN A 78 -4.20 -15.66 -1.55
CA GLN A 78 -3.82 -15.69 -0.14
C GLN A 78 -3.42 -14.29 0.30
N ILE A 79 -3.70 -13.94 1.55
CA ILE A 79 -3.36 -12.63 2.10
C ILE A 79 -2.80 -12.75 3.51
N VAL A 80 -1.70 -12.03 3.76
CA VAL A 80 -1.14 -11.82 5.10
C VAL A 80 -1.21 -10.32 5.40
N ILE A 81 -1.87 -9.96 6.50
CA ILE A 81 -2.11 -8.57 6.88
C ILE A 81 -1.23 -8.23 8.08
N GLY A 82 -0.43 -7.17 7.96
CA GLY A 82 0.37 -6.63 9.06
C GLY A 82 -0.46 -5.80 10.04
N PRO A 83 0.08 -5.48 11.22
CA PRO A 83 -0.57 -4.55 12.13
C PRO A 83 -0.66 -3.14 11.51
N PRO A 84 -1.73 -2.37 11.80
CA PRO A 84 -1.78 -0.97 11.40
C PRO A 84 -0.77 -0.15 12.22
N SER A 85 -0.27 0.95 11.65
CA SER A 85 0.68 1.84 12.34
C SER A 85 0.05 2.62 13.51
N SER A 86 -1.28 2.75 13.53
CA SER A 86 -2.04 3.31 14.64
C SER A 86 -3.49 2.81 14.59
N SER A 87 -4.20 2.92 15.71
CA SER A 87 -5.65 2.72 15.82
C SER A 87 -6.43 4.04 15.82
N THR A 88 -5.76 5.18 15.70
CA THR A 88 -6.41 6.51 15.68
C THR A 88 -5.98 7.28 14.43
N LEU A 89 -6.96 7.59 13.59
CA LEU A 89 -6.75 8.36 12.37
C LEU A 89 -6.99 9.85 12.65
N ARG A 90 -5.89 10.57 12.85
CA ARG A 90 -5.88 12.00 13.19
C ARG A 90 -6.55 12.86 12.09
N PRO A 91 -7.14 14.02 12.44
CA PRO A 91 -7.80 14.92 11.49
C PRO A 91 -6.80 15.60 10.54
N SER A 92 -7.34 16.39 9.61
CA SER A 92 -6.58 17.35 8.80
C SER A 92 -5.41 16.74 8.02
N GLY A 93 -5.62 15.55 7.44
CA GLY A 93 -4.63 14.85 6.62
C GLY A 93 -3.79 13.83 7.39
N GLY A 94 -4.15 13.50 8.64
CA GLY A 94 -3.54 12.41 9.39
C GLY A 94 -3.65 11.06 8.66
N THR A 95 -2.65 10.21 8.87
CA THR A 95 -2.51 8.94 8.15
C THR A 95 -2.32 7.74 9.06
N ILE A 96 -2.88 6.59 8.64
CA ILE A 96 -2.52 5.26 9.11
C ILE A 96 -1.98 4.49 7.91
N THR A 97 -0.98 3.65 8.15
CA THR A 97 -0.42 2.74 7.15
C THR A 97 -0.60 1.30 7.59
N GLN A 98 -0.82 0.40 6.63
CA GLN A 98 -0.92 -1.03 6.89
C GLN A 98 -0.44 -1.83 5.67
N THR A 99 0.51 -2.74 5.90
CA THR A 99 1.04 -3.61 4.86
C THR A 99 0.16 -4.84 4.67
N MET A 100 -0.08 -5.23 3.43
CA MET A 100 -0.79 -6.45 3.06
C MET A 100 0.00 -7.20 1.98
N ASN A 101 0.38 -8.44 2.25
CA ASN A 101 1.05 -9.28 1.26
C ASN A 101 0.00 -10.17 0.59
N VAL A 102 -0.20 -9.99 -0.71
CA VAL A 102 -1.21 -10.71 -1.49
C VAL A 102 -0.52 -11.66 -2.46
N THR A 103 -0.78 -12.95 -2.34
CA THR A 103 -0.24 -13.99 -3.23
C THR A 103 -1.31 -14.45 -4.21
N ASN A 104 -1.04 -14.32 -5.52
CA ASN A 104 -1.91 -14.81 -6.59
C ASN A 104 -1.27 -16.02 -7.29
N LEU A 105 -1.70 -17.22 -6.93
CA LEU A 105 -1.20 -18.47 -7.53
C LEU A 105 -1.68 -18.68 -8.98
N ASN A 106 -2.68 -17.92 -9.43
CA ASN A 106 -3.28 -18.03 -10.76
C ASN A 106 -3.04 -16.76 -11.59
N LYS A 107 -1.89 -16.10 -11.40
CA LYS A 107 -1.46 -14.89 -12.13
C LYS A 107 -1.68 -15.10 -13.64
N GLY A 108 -2.23 -14.09 -14.32
CA GLY A 108 -2.55 -14.11 -15.76
C GLY A 108 -3.90 -14.72 -16.14
N SER A 109 -4.52 -15.55 -15.28
CA SER A 109 -5.85 -16.13 -15.56
C SER A 109 -6.97 -15.48 -14.73
N LYS A 110 -6.67 -15.06 -13.50
CA LYS A 110 -7.63 -14.41 -12.61
C LYS A 110 -7.03 -13.12 -12.03
N PRO A 111 -7.72 -11.97 -12.17
CA PRO A 111 -7.23 -10.70 -11.66
C PRO A 111 -7.34 -10.64 -10.13
N LEU A 112 -6.51 -9.81 -9.52
CA LEU A 112 -6.62 -9.47 -8.11
C LEU A 112 -7.95 -8.76 -7.83
N LYS A 113 -8.62 -9.18 -6.74
CA LYS A 113 -9.81 -8.54 -6.20
C LYS A 113 -9.77 -8.66 -4.69
N MET A 114 -10.14 -7.60 -3.98
CA MET A 114 -10.25 -7.64 -2.53
C MET A 114 -11.44 -6.80 -2.07
N ARG A 115 -11.94 -7.12 -0.89
CA ARG A 115 -12.98 -6.35 -0.21
C ARG A 115 -12.45 -5.83 1.11
N LEU A 116 -12.51 -4.53 1.27
CA LEU A 116 -12.21 -3.82 2.50
C LEU A 116 -13.46 -3.72 3.37
N MET A 117 -13.28 -3.80 4.67
CA MET A 117 -14.23 -3.35 5.68
C MET A 117 -13.50 -2.39 6.62
N ILE A 118 -13.82 -1.11 6.51
CA ILE A 118 -13.21 -0.01 7.25
C ILE A 118 -14.17 0.36 8.38
N SER A 119 -13.71 0.30 9.62
CA SER A 119 -14.53 0.66 10.78
C SER A 119 -13.79 1.63 11.71
N TYR A 120 -14.52 2.58 12.26
CA TYR A 120 -14.00 3.60 13.16
C TYR A 120 -15.12 4.22 14.00
N LYS A 121 -14.74 4.97 15.04
CA LYS A 121 -15.66 5.80 15.82
C LYS A 121 -15.35 7.27 15.61
N THR A 122 -16.39 8.07 15.41
CA THR A 122 -16.30 9.54 15.40
C THR A 122 -16.17 10.06 16.82
N GLU A 123 -15.70 11.29 17.01
CA GLU A 123 -15.59 11.95 18.32
C GLU A 123 -16.92 12.00 19.10
N GLY A 124 -18.06 12.14 18.41
CA GLY A 124 -19.39 12.05 19.02
C GLY A 124 -19.85 10.64 19.45
N GLY A 125 -18.97 9.64 19.43
CA GLY A 125 -19.24 8.26 19.87
C GLY A 125 -19.96 7.36 18.86
N ARG A 126 -20.32 7.88 17.68
CA ARG A 126 -20.94 7.08 16.61
C ARG A 126 -19.93 6.12 15.98
N SER A 127 -20.28 4.84 15.94
CA SER A 127 -19.57 3.82 15.16
C SER A 127 -19.97 3.87 13.69
N VAL A 128 -18.99 3.83 12.80
CA VAL A 128 -19.16 3.75 11.35
C VAL A 128 -18.46 2.49 10.84
N SER A 129 -19.08 1.81 9.90
CA SER A 129 -18.51 0.65 9.21
C SER A 129 -18.92 0.68 7.74
N GLU A 130 -17.93 0.75 6.86
CA GLU A 130 -18.12 0.85 5.41
C GLU A 130 -17.35 -0.27 4.72
N THR A 131 -17.92 -0.79 3.63
CA THR A 131 -17.29 -1.82 2.80
C THR A 131 -16.94 -1.27 1.42
N ALA A 132 -15.84 -1.73 0.86
CA ALA A 132 -15.38 -1.33 -0.47
C ALA A 132 -14.84 -2.54 -1.23
N ASP A 133 -15.40 -2.81 -2.40
CA ASP A 133 -14.83 -3.79 -3.32
C ASP A 133 -13.79 -3.11 -4.21
N VAL A 134 -12.57 -3.59 -4.17
CA VAL A 134 -11.42 -3.10 -4.94
C VAL A 134 -11.10 -4.12 -6.02
N ALA A 135 -11.20 -3.69 -7.27
CA ALA A 135 -10.92 -4.53 -8.44
C ALA A 135 -10.11 -3.78 -9.52
N ASN A 136 -9.80 -2.50 -9.30
CA ASN A 136 -9.05 -1.62 -10.18
C ASN A 136 -7.53 -1.68 -9.90
N PHE A 137 -7.00 -2.87 -9.69
CA PHE A 137 -5.57 -3.08 -9.52
C PHE A 137 -4.82 -2.81 -10.84
N PRO A 138 -3.59 -2.30 -10.78
CA PRO A 138 -2.73 -2.26 -11.96
C PRO A 138 -2.34 -3.67 -12.40
N ASP A 139 -1.66 -3.76 -13.54
CA ASP A 139 -1.16 -5.04 -14.06
C ASP A 139 0.04 -5.51 -13.21
N LEU A 140 -0.25 -6.36 -12.21
CA LEU A 140 0.66 -6.83 -11.16
C LEU A 140 1.18 -8.25 -11.43
#